data_AF-A0A4R8BYC9-F1
#
_entry.id   AF-A0A4R8BYC9-F1
#
_cell.length_a   1.000
_cell.length_b   1.000
_cell.length_c   1.000
_cell.angle_alpha   90.00
_cell.angle_beta   90.00
_cell.angle_gamma   90.00
#
_symmetry.space_group_name_H-M   'P 1'
#
loop_
_entity.id
_entity.type
_entity.pdbx_description
1 polymer ?
#
loop_
_entity_poly.entity_id
_entity_poly.type
_entity_poly.pdbx_seq_one_letter_code
_entity_poly.pdbx_strand_id
1 'polypeptide(L)'
;MSTTPLPAKASLSQLRARAKELRKAVAKGRPDAIERARAHHPAYDDATFTLRDAQLTIAREYGLASWPELMEKVATELVEGRELHRYFGVELNNETWDLLEEIDEMSPLEDQERLLYGAYAACLHWLEAGNEANHARGEHLIARVALRIGRIEVGLQHARRCLELIETHREQMSDWDEPFAREALARALAATGHTAAARAELEKARELTKLVANEGDRKVLEEEFAKEPWFGLTS
;
A
#
# COMPACT_ATOMS: atom_id res chain seq x y z
N MET A 1 6.68 -32.85 16.90
CA MET A 1 6.53 -32.24 15.56
C MET A 1 6.84 -30.76 15.72
N SER A 2 7.81 -30.24 14.96
CA SER A 2 8.03 -28.79 14.92
C SER A 2 6.86 -28.17 14.18
N THR A 3 6.24 -27.11 14.71
CA THR A 3 5.19 -26.36 14.02
C THR A 3 5.73 -25.00 13.67
N THR A 4 5.44 -24.53 12.46
CA THR A 4 5.81 -23.19 12.03
C THR A 4 4.60 -22.28 12.24
N PRO A 5 4.74 -21.07 12.82
CA PRO A 5 3.63 -20.13 12.89
C PRO A 5 3.19 -19.71 11.48
N LEU A 6 1.90 -19.38 11.33
CA LEU A 6 1.38 -18.83 10.08
C LEU A 6 2.06 -17.50 9.75
N PRO A 7 2.47 -17.25 8.50
CA PRO A 7 2.99 -15.96 8.10
C PRO A 7 1.93 -14.86 8.24
N ALA A 8 2.33 -13.66 8.67
CA ALA A 8 1.43 -12.50 8.82
C ALA A 8 0.69 -12.13 7.51
N LYS A 9 1.30 -12.43 6.36
CA LYS A 9 0.73 -12.24 5.02
C LYS A 9 0.43 -13.56 4.31
N ALA A 10 0.03 -14.60 5.04
CA ALA A 10 -0.39 -15.85 4.43
C ALA A 10 -1.43 -15.58 3.34
N SER A 11 -1.46 -16.34 2.26
CA SER A 11 -2.43 -16.13 1.20
C SER A 11 -3.03 -17.46 0.76
N LEU A 12 -4.35 -17.51 0.66
CA LEU A 12 -5.07 -18.72 0.24
C LEU A 12 -4.64 -19.17 -1.17
N SER A 13 -4.29 -18.24 -2.06
CA SER A 13 -3.80 -18.58 -3.40
C SER A 13 -2.39 -19.19 -3.34
N GLN A 14 -1.49 -18.60 -2.54
CA GLN A 14 -0.14 -19.12 -2.33
C GLN A 14 -0.14 -20.48 -1.64
N LEU A 15 -0.98 -20.69 -0.63
CA LEU A 15 -1.11 -21.98 0.06
C LEU A 15 -1.62 -23.07 -0.89
N ARG A 16 -2.60 -22.76 -1.75
CA ARG A 16 -3.07 -23.70 -2.79
C ARG A 16 -1.98 -24.01 -3.82
N ALA A 17 -1.17 -23.03 -4.22
CA ALA A 17 -0.04 -23.24 -5.12
C ALA A 17 1.01 -24.15 -4.47
N ARG A 18 1.40 -23.87 -3.21
CA ARG A 18 2.33 -24.71 -2.44
C ARG A 18 1.84 -26.15 -2.29
N ALA A 19 0.55 -26.40 -2.11
CA ALA A 19 0.00 -27.76 -2.06
C ALA A 19 0.18 -28.51 -3.39
N LYS A 20 -0.06 -27.83 -4.52
CA LYS A 20 0.16 -28.42 -5.85
C LYS A 20 1.63 -28.69 -6.11
N GLU A 21 2.51 -27.77 -5.72
CA GLU A 21 3.96 -27.91 -5.85
C GLU A 21 4.50 -29.06 -4.99
N LEU A 22 4.06 -29.17 -3.73
CA LEU A 22 4.44 -30.26 -2.84
C LEU A 22 4.03 -31.61 -3.41
N ARG A 23 2.79 -31.76 -3.87
CA ARG A 23 2.33 -32.98 -4.54
C ARG A 23 3.23 -33.34 -5.74
N LYS A 24 3.52 -32.36 -6.60
CA LYS A 24 4.36 -32.57 -7.79
C LYS A 24 5.79 -32.96 -7.42
N ALA A 25 6.34 -32.40 -6.35
CA ALA A 25 7.67 -32.72 -5.87
C ALA A 25 7.74 -34.15 -5.29
N VAL A 26 6.76 -34.55 -4.48
CA VAL A 26 6.64 -35.93 -3.95
C VAL A 26 6.54 -36.94 -5.12
N ALA A 27 5.67 -36.67 -6.10
CA ALA A 27 5.54 -37.53 -7.28
C ALA A 27 6.83 -37.66 -8.12
N LYS A 28 7.76 -36.71 -7.99
CA LYS A 28 9.08 -36.74 -8.65
C LYS A 28 10.18 -37.38 -7.79
N GLY A 29 9.87 -37.91 -6.62
CA GLY A 29 10.85 -38.52 -5.73
C GLY A 29 11.81 -37.53 -5.06
N ARG A 30 11.44 -36.24 -4.96
CA ARG A 30 12.25 -35.20 -4.33
C ARG A 30 12.46 -35.49 -2.84
N PRO A 31 13.70 -35.71 -2.35
CA PRO A 31 13.94 -36.12 -0.96
C PRO A 31 13.40 -35.12 0.07
N ASP A 32 13.58 -33.81 -0.18
CA ASP A 32 13.10 -32.72 0.68
C ASP A 32 11.58 -32.70 0.82
N ALA A 33 10.86 -32.96 -0.28
CA ALA A 33 9.41 -33.00 -0.29
C ALA A 33 8.86 -34.24 0.44
N ILE A 34 9.53 -35.39 0.27
CA ILE A 34 9.17 -36.64 0.94
C ILE A 34 9.39 -36.51 2.45
N GLU A 35 10.52 -35.94 2.89
CA GLU A 35 10.80 -35.72 4.30
C GLU A 35 9.75 -34.81 4.94
N ARG A 36 9.42 -33.69 4.29
CA ARG A 36 8.36 -32.79 4.73
C ARG A 36 7.00 -33.49 4.82
N ALA A 37 6.65 -34.30 3.83
CA ALA A 37 5.40 -35.05 3.85
C ALA A 37 5.36 -36.08 4.99
N ARG A 38 6.43 -36.84 5.22
CA ARG A 38 6.56 -37.80 6.33
C ARG A 38 6.50 -37.13 7.70
N ALA A 39 7.10 -35.95 7.83
CA ALA A 39 7.15 -35.22 9.10
C ALA A 39 5.77 -34.74 9.56
N HIS A 40 4.86 -34.43 8.64
CA HIS A 40 3.58 -33.79 8.96
C HIS A 40 2.32 -34.60 8.59
N HIS A 41 2.42 -35.58 7.70
CA HIS A 41 1.29 -36.42 7.28
C HIS A 41 1.18 -37.71 8.12
N PRO A 42 0.03 -37.99 8.77
CA PRO A 42 -0.09 -39.09 9.74
C PRO A 42 -0.01 -40.50 9.14
N ALA A 43 -0.37 -40.64 7.87
CA ALA A 43 -0.34 -41.91 7.13
C ALA A 43 0.30 -41.69 5.76
N TYR A 44 1.53 -41.15 5.75
CA TYR A 44 2.24 -40.89 4.51
C TYR A 44 2.51 -42.18 3.74
N ASP A 45 2.11 -42.19 2.47
CA ASP A 45 2.44 -43.21 1.48
C ASP A 45 2.77 -42.49 0.16
N ASP A 46 3.96 -42.76 -0.40
CA ASP A 46 4.44 -42.08 -1.59
C ASP A 46 3.68 -42.50 -2.85
N ALA A 47 3.26 -43.77 -2.92
CA ALA A 47 2.52 -44.33 -4.05
C ALA A 47 1.10 -43.75 -4.19
N THR A 48 0.52 -43.26 -3.09
CA THR A 48 -0.86 -42.77 -3.03
C THR A 48 -0.98 -41.29 -2.66
N PHE A 49 0.12 -40.54 -2.60
CA PHE A 49 0.14 -39.13 -2.17
C PHE A 49 -0.67 -38.20 -3.09
N THR A 50 -1.86 -37.82 -2.64
CA THR A 50 -2.82 -36.99 -3.38
C THR A 50 -2.64 -35.49 -3.10
N LEU A 51 -3.43 -34.66 -3.80
CA LEU A 51 -3.52 -33.23 -3.47
C LEU A 51 -4.08 -33.00 -2.06
N ARG A 52 -5.01 -33.85 -1.60
CA ARG A 52 -5.59 -33.77 -0.26
C ARG A 52 -4.53 -34.04 0.80
N ASP A 53 -3.65 -35.00 0.54
CA ASP A 53 -2.55 -35.32 1.45
C ASP A 53 -1.54 -34.17 1.50
N ALA A 54 -1.20 -33.57 0.35
CA ALA A 54 -0.36 -32.37 0.31
C ALA A 54 -0.98 -31.17 1.06
N GLN A 55 -2.30 -30.97 0.93
CA GLN A 55 -3.03 -29.96 1.68
C GLN A 55 -3.01 -30.24 3.19
N LEU A 56 -3.20 -31.50 3.59
CA LEU A 56 -3.14 -31.92 4.99
C LEU A 56 -1.74 -31.76 5.58
N THR A 57 -0.69 -32.11 4.83
CA THR A 57 0.71 -31.88 5.22
C THR A 57 0.94 -30.40 5.53
N ILE A 58 0.50 -29.49 4.65
CA ILE A 58 0.66 -28.04 4.85
C ILE A 58 -0.14 -27.55 6.06
N ALA A 59 -1.39 -28.00 6.26
CA ALA A 59 -2.16 -27.63 7.44
C ALA A 59 -1.45 -28.04 8.74
N ARG A 60 -0.93 -29.27 8.79
CA ARG A 60 -0.26 -29.82 9.98
C ARG A 60 1.13 -29.23 10.22
N GLU A 61 1.79 -28.73 9.17
CA GLU A 61 3.02 -27.91 9.29
C GLU A 61 2.77 -26.61 10.08
N TYR A 62 1.58 -26.02 9.90
CA TYR A 62 1.10 -24.87 10.66
C TYR A 62 0.40 -25.23 11.98
N GLY A 63 0.44 -26.51 12.38
CA GLY A 63 -0.19 -26.98 13.62
C GLY A 63 -1.72 -27.12 13.56
N LEU A 64 -2.33 -27.06 12.37
CA LEU A 64 -3.77 -27.17 12.17
C LEU A 64 -4.14 -28.61 11.76
N ALA A 65 -5.29 -29.09 12.22
CA ALA A 65 -5.68 -30.49 12.04
C ALA A 65 -6.17 -30.79 10.63
N SER A 66 -6.62 -29.77 9.88
CA SER A 66 -7.19 -29.96 8.56
C SER A 66 -6.97 -28.78 7.61
N TRP A 67 -7.10 -29.05 6.30
CA TRP A 67 -7.06 -28.01 5.28
C TRP A 67 -8.21 -27.00 5.40
N PRO A 68 -9.47 -27.39 5.65
CA PRO A 68 -10.55 -26.44 5.93
C PRO A 68 -10.25 -25.52 7.12
N GLU A 69 -9.69 -26.06 8.21
CA GLU A 69 -9.30 -25.26 9.40
C GLU A 69 -8.18 -24.28 9.08
N LEU A 70 -7.19 -24.67 8.27
CA LEU A 70 -6.18 -23.74 7.74
C LEU A 70 -6.80 -22.64 6.89
N MET A 71 -7.71 -23.01 5.98
CA MET A 71 -8.39 -22.05 5.11
C MET A 71 -9.25 -21.07 5.91
N GLU A 72 -9.97 -21.55 6.94
CA GLU A 72 -10.79 -20.75 7.84
C GLU A 72 -9.94 -19.83 8.69
N LYS A 73 -8.89 -20.34 9.34
CA LYS A 73 -7.97 -19.53 10.14
C LYS A 73 -7.32 -18.41 9.33
N VAL A 74 -6.83 -18.75 8.14
CA VAL A 74 -6.23 -17.79 7.20
C VAL A 74 -7.30 -16.82 6.69
N ALA A 75 -8.52 -17.25 6.41
CA ALA A 75 -9.59 -16.35 6.01
C ALA A 75 -9.98 -15.39 7.14
N THR A 76 -10.19 -15.86 8.37
CA THR A 76 -10.64 -15.04 9.49
C THR A 76 -9.55 -14.06 9.95
N GLU A 77 -8.33 -14.53 10.21
CA GLU A 77 -7.24 -13.66 10.67
C GLU A 77 -6.83 -12.62 9.61
N LEU A 78 -6.93 -12.94 8.32
CA LEU A 78 -6.59 -12.00 7.25
C LEU A 78 -7.76 -11.10 6.82
N VAL A 79 -9.01 -11.57 6.88
CA VAL A 79 -10.17 -10.73 6.57
C VAL A 79 -10.35 -9.70 7.67
N GLU A 80 -10.32 -10.10 8.95
CA GLU A 80 -10.42 -9.14 10.06
C GLU A 80 -9.24 -8.17 10.08
N GLY A 81 -8.01 -8.68 9.89
CA GLY A 81 -6.82 -7.82 9.81
C GLY A 81 -6.88 -6.83 8.65
N ARG A 82 -7.22 -7.29 7.43
CA ARG A 82 -7.30 -6.43 6.25
C ARG A 82 -8.43 -5.40 6.35
N GLU A 83 -9.59 -5.77 6.88
CA GLU A 83 -10.70 -4.84 7.07
C GLU A 83 -10.36 -3.78 8.13
N LEU A 84 -9.64 -4.13 9.20
CA LEU A 84 -9.13 -3.16 10.17
C LEU A 84 -8.09 -2.22 9.56
N HIS A 85 -7.13 -2.75 8.79
CA HIS A 85 -6.16 -1.89 8.08
C HIS A 85 -6.87 -0.96 7.09
N ARG A 86 -7.88 -1.45 6.35
CA ARG A 86 -8.69 -0.61 5.47
C ARG A 86 -9.44 0.47 6.25
N TYR A 87 -10.08 0.12 7.36
CA TYR A 87 -10.77 1.06 8.23
C TYR A 87 -9.83 2.18 8.69
N PHE A 88 -8.69 1.84 9.32
CA PHE A 88 -7.73 2.83 9.78
C PHE A 88 -7.10 3.64 8.63
N GLY A 89 -6.85 3.01 7.48
CA GLY A 89 -6.35 3.71 6.30
C GLY A 89 -7.31 4.77 5.78
N VAL A 90 -8.62 4.54 5.84
CA VAL A 90 -9.65 5.53 5.50
C VAL A 90 -9.77 6.61 6.56
N GLU A 91 -9.96 6.23 7.83
CA GLU A 91 -10.19 7.19 8.92
C GLU A 91 -9.02 8.15 9.09
N LEU A 92 -7.79 7.62 9.15
CA LEU A 92 -6.59 8.45 9.34
C LEU A 92 -6.33 9.33 8.11
N ASN A 93 -6.59 8.84 6.90
CA ASN A 93 -6.45 9.66 5.69
C ASN A 93 -7.41 10.86 5.74
N ASN A 94 -8.69 10.63 6.04
CA ASN A 94 -9.69 11.68 6.08
C ASN A 94 -9.41 12.67 7.21
N GLU A 95 -9.13 12.19 8.44
CA GLU A 95 -8.76 13.06 9.57
C GLU A 95 -7.52 13.91 9.25
N THR A 96 -6.51 13.33 8.56
CA THR A 96 -5.31 14.09 8.20
C THR A 96 -5.61 15.17 7.17
N TRP A 97 -6.47 14.92 6.17
CA TRP A 97 -6.89 15.94 5.21
C TRP A 97 -7.69 17.07 5.89
N ASP A 98 -8.60 16.74 6.79
CA ASP A 98 -9.37 17.73 7.55
C ASP A 98 -8.43 18.62 8.40
N LEU A 99 -7.45 18.02 9.07
CA LEU A 99 -6.48 18.76 9.89
C LEU A 99 -5.46 19.56 9.08
N LEU A 100 -5.15 19.15 7.85
CA LEU A 100 -4.20 19.83 6.97
C LEU A 100 -4.62 21.27 6.66
N GLU A 101 -5.92 21.54 6.63
CA GLU A 101 -6.46 22.89 6.39
C GLU A 101 -6.20 23.84 7.57
N GLU A 102 -6.17 23.30 8.79
CA GLU A 102 -6.10 24.05 10.04
C GLU A 102 -4.67 24.19 10.61
N ILE A 103 -3.75 23.31 10.20
CA ILE A 103 -2.38 23.23 10.73
C ILE A 103 -1.38 23.71 9.67
N ASP A 104 -0.41 24.51 10.10
CA ASP A 104 0.69 24.99 9.27
C ASP A 104 2.03 25.03 10.05
N GLU A 105 3.06 25.62 9.46
CA GLU A 105 4.40 25.73 10.06
C GLU A 105 4.45 26.59 11.33
N MET A 106 3.42 27.40 11.60
CA MET A 106 3.32 28.28 12.77
C MET A 106 2.54 27.64 13.93
N SER A 107 1.83 26.54 13.68
CA SER A 107 1.11 25.77 14.70
C SER A 107 2.07 25.15 15.75
N PRO A 108 1.59 24.77 16.95
CA PRO A 108 2.39 24.04 17.93
C PRO A 108 3.06 22.79 17.35
N LEU A 109 4.29 22.50 17.77
CA LEU A 109 5.06 21.37 17.25
C LEU A 109 4.32 20.03 17.42
N GLU A 110 3.60 19.85 18.53
CA GLU A 110 2.82 18.64 18.80
C GLU A 110 1.71 18.41 17.77
N ASP A 111 1.08 19.48 17.29
CA ASP A 111 0.03 19.41 16.26
C ASP A 111 0.63 19.08 14.90
N GLN A 112 1.76 19.71 14.56
CA GLN A 112 2.52 19.40 13.33
C GLN A 112 2.98 17.94 13.31
N GLU A 113 3.49 17.43 14.43
CA GLU A 113 3.92 16.04 14.58
C GLU A 113 2.74 15.07 14.46
N ARG A 114 1.62 15.36 15.13
CA ARG A 114 0.39 14.55 15.02
C ARG A 114 -0.09 14.46 13.59
N LEU A 115 -0.12 15.58 12.86
CA LEU A 115 -0.53 15.62 11.46
C LEU A 115 0.37 14.72 10.60
N LEU A 116 1.70 14.83 10.77
CA LEU A 116 2.66 14.02 10.02
C LEU A 116 2.56 12.52 10.39
N TYR A 117 2.36 12.19 11.67
CA TYR A 117 2.14 10.81 12.11
C TYR A 117 0.86 10.21 11.50
N GLY A 118 -0.22 11.00 11.42
CA GLY A 118 -1.47 10.59 10.76
C GLY A 118 -1.25 10.20 9.30
N ALA A 119 -0.53 11.03 8.53
CA ALA A 119 -0.20 10.76 7.14
C ALA A 119 0.61 9.46 6.95
N TYR A 120 1.65 9.26 7.77
CA TYR A 120 2.46 8.05 7.72
C TYR A 120 1.67 6.81 8.12
N ALA A 121 0.84 6.91 9.17
CA ALA A 121 0.01 5.80 9.62
C ALA A 121 -1.02 5.42 8.54
N ALA A 122 -1.69 6.39 7.92
CA ALA A 122 -2.60 6.15 6.80
C ALA A 122 -1.90 5.42 5.65
N CYS A 123 -0.72 5.89 5.24
CA CYS A 123 0.09 5.26 4.20
C CYS A 123 0.47 3.81 4.56
N LEU A 124 0.91 3.56 5.80
CA LEU A 124 1.25 2.22 6.28
C LEU A 124 0.04 1.27 6.23
N HIS A 125 -1.13 1.75 6.64
CA HIS A 125 -2.36 0.95 6.56
C HIS A 125 -2.74 0.63 5.10
N TRP A 126 -2.50 1.54 4.17
CA TRP A 126 -2.69 1.28 2.74
C TRP A 126 -1.70 0.27 2.17
N LEU A 127 -0.46 0.21 2.67
CA LEU A 127 0.50 -0.84 2.28
C LEU A 127 0.04 -2.25 2.70
N GLU A 128 -0.83 -2.36 3.70
CA GLU A 128 -1.37 -3.64 4.17
C GLU A 128 -2.70 -4.01 3.51
N ALA A 129 -3.57 -3.02 3.25
CA ALA A 129 -4.94 -3.27 2.75
C ALA A 129 -5.20 -2.83 1.30
N GLY A 130 -4.41 -1.91 0.77
CA GLY A 130 -4.63 -1.27 -0.53
C GLY A 130 -3.82 -1.89 -1.68
N ASN A 131 -3.78 -1.15 -2.79
CA ASN A 131 -2.97 -1.45 -3.96
C ASN A 131 -1.93 -0.33 -4.21
N GLU A 132 -1.23 -0.36 -5.35
CA GLU A 132 -0.19 0.63 -5.66
C GLU A 132 -0.74 2.06 -5.79
N ALA A 133 -2.00 2.22 -6.20
CA ALA A 133 -2.65 3.54 -6.22
C ALA A 133 -2.88 4.06 -4.79
N ASN A 134 -3.29 3.19 -3.86
CA ASN A 134 -3.40 3.58 -2.45
C ASN A 134 -2.04 3.98 -1.86
N HIS A 135 -0.96 3.26 -2.21
CA HIS A 135 0.40 3.66 -1.81
C HIS A 135 0.76 5.04 -2.36
N ALA A 136 0.59 5.26 -3.67
CA ALA A 136 0.87 6.56 -4.29
C ALA A 136 0.09 7.71 -3.63
N ARG A 137 -1.20 7.51 -3.29
CA ARG A 137 -2.03 8.50 -2.60
C ARG A 137 -1.55 8.76 -1.16
N GLY A 138 -1.07 7.73 -0.45
CA GLY A 138 -0.43 7.90 0.85
C GLY A 138 0.85 8.74 0.77
N GLU A 139 1.69 8.50 -0.24
CA GLU A 139 2.88 9.31 -0.51
C GLU A 139 2.53 10.77 -0.84
N HIS A 140 1.46 11.00 -1.61
CA HIS A 140 0.94 12.33 -1.89
C HIS A 140 0.52 13.07 -0.61
N LEU A 141 -0.24 12.40 0.27
CA LEU A 141 -0.66 12.98 1.55
C LEU A 141 0.53 13.36 2.43
N ILE A 142 1.53 12.47 2.57
CA ILE A 142 2.75 12.76 3.33
C ILE A 142 3.48 13.97 2.73
N ALA A 143 3.58 14.05 1.40
CA ALA A 143 4.22 15.17 0.74
C ALA A 143 3.51 16.50 1.04
N ARG A 144 2.18 16.52 0.91
CA ARG A 144 1.36 17.72 1.18
C ARG A 144 1.43 18.16 2.63
N VAL A 145 1.32 17.22 3.58
CA VAL A 145 1.49 17.49 5.02
C VAL A 145 2.87 18.06 5.30
N ALA A 146 3.93 17.39 4.85
CA ALA A 146 5.30 17.80 5.12
C ALA A 146 5.59 19.22 4.59
N LEU A 147 5.12 19.55 3.39
CA LEU A 147 5.26 20.90 2.83
C LEU A 147 4.47 21.93 3.63
N ARG A 148 3.26 21.61 4.07
CA ARG A 148 2.39 22.51 4.85
C ARG A 148 3.01 22.90 6.20
N ILE A 149 3.75 21.99 6.83
CA ILE A 149 4.44 22.23 8.13
C ILE A 149 5.93 22.60 7.97
N GLY A 150 6.37 22.99 6.77
CA GLY A 150 7.73 23.46 6.52
C GLY A 150 8.83 22.37 6.52
N ARG A 151 8.48 21.09 6.46
CA ARG A 151 9.43 19.95 6.35
C ARG A 151 9.77 19.67 4.88
N ILE A 152 10.41 20.64 4.23
CA ILE A 152 10.58 20.69 2.77
C ILE A 152 11.29 19.46 2.18
N GLU A 153 12.37 18.98 2.79
CA GLU A 153 13.12 17.81 2.29
C GLU A 153 12.27 16.54 2.28
N VAL A 154 11.47 16.34 3.34
CA VAL A 154 10.52 15.22 3.45
C VAL A 154 9.45 15.35 2.37
N GLY A 155 8.90 16.55 2.19
CA GLY A 155 7.93 16.85 1.14
C GLY A 155 8.44 16.47 -0.26
N LEU A 156 9.67 16.87 -0.60
CA LEU A 156 10.28 16.54 -1.90
C LEU A 156 10.52 15.04 -2.08
N GLN A 157 10.99 14.35 -1.04
CA GLN A 157 11.22 12.91 -1.08
C GLN A 157 9.92 12.16 -1.42
N HIS A 158 8.84 12.45 -0.68
CA HIS A 158 7.56 11.77 -0.85
C HIS A 158 6.85 12.18 -2.15
N ALA A 159 6.96 13.44 -2.59
CA ALA A 159 6.42 13.86 -3.88
C ALA A 159 7.06 13.12 -5.06
N ARG A 160 8.39 12.93 -5.03
CA ARG A 160 9.10 12.12 -6.05
C ARG A 160 8.66 10.67 -6.02
N ARG A 161 8.53 10.08 -4.82
CA ARG A 161 8.10 8.69 -4.66
C ARG A 161 6.68 8.47 -5.17
N CYS A 162 5.77 9.41 -4.89
CA CYS A 162 4.40 9.41 -5.40
C CYS A 162 4.38 9.35 -6.93
N LEU A 163 5.10 10.26 -7.61
CA LEU A 163 5.15 10.28 -9.07
C LEU A 163 5.79 9.00 -9.65
N GLU A 164 6.86 8.50 -9.03
CA GLU A 164 7.52 7.24 -9.43
C GLU A 164 6.54 6.05 -9.40
N LEU A 165 5.74 5.92 -8.33
CA LEU A 165 4.73 4.87 -8.20
C LEU A 165 3.67 4.97 -9.29
N ILE A 166 3.17 6.18 -9.55
CA ILE A 166 2.17 6.43 -10.61
C ILE A 166 2.72 6.07 -11.98
N GLU A 167 3.95 6.49 -12.30
CA GLU A 167 4.57 6.20 -13.59
C GLU A 167 4.88 4.71 -13.77
N THR A 168 5.24 4.02 -12.68
CA THR A 168 5.54 2.57 -12.69
C THR A 168 4.28 1.72 -12.79
N HIS A 169 3.18 2.14 -12.18
CA HIS A 169 1.96 1.33 -12.01
C HIS A 169 0.73 1.96 -12.68
N ARG A 170 0.91 2.62 -13.83
CA ARG A 170 -0.15 3.38 -14.55
C ARG A 170 -1.47 2.63 -14.72
N GLU A 171 -1.44 1.31 -14.92
CA GLU A 171 -2.65 0.49 -15.09
C GLU A 171 -3.56 0.43 -13.84
N GLN A 172 -3.02 0.74 -12.67
CA GLN A 172 -3.76 0.78 -11.40
C GLN A 172 -4.25 2.20 -11.03
N MET A 173 -3.80 3.22 -11.77
CA MET A 173 -4.05 4.62 -11.46
C MET A 173 -5.35 5.11 -12.08
N SER A 174 -6.01 6.01 -11.38
CA SER A 174 -7.09 6.83 -11.94
C SER A 174 -6.49 8.00 -12.73
N ASP A 175 -7.27 8.59 -13.63
CA ASP A 175 -6.84 9.71 -14.47
C ASP A 175 -6.48 10.98 -13.68
N TRP A 176 -6.96 11.08 -12.45
CA TRP A 176 -6.66 12.18 -11.52
C TRP A 176 -5.43 11.97 -10.62
N ASP A 177 -4.85 10.75 -10.55
CA ASP A 177 -3.70 10.48 -9.67
C ASP A 177 -2.44 11.23 -10.13
N GLU A 178 -2.13 11.21 -11.44
CA GLU A 178 -0.94 11.88 -11.99
C GLU A 178 -0.97 13.42 -11.83
N PRO A 179 -2.09 14.12 -12.11
CA PRO A 179 -2.22 15.54 -11.78
C PRO A 179 -1.83 15.90 -10.34
N PHE A 180 -2.34 15.17 -9.33
CA PHE A 180 -2.02 15.42 -7.92
C PHE A 180 -0.55 15.17 -7.58
N ALA A 181 0.04 14.12 -8.13
CA ALA A 181 1.46 13.84 -7.90
C ALA A 181 2.38 14.91 -8.48
N ARG A 182 2.05 15.39 -9.69
CA ARG A 182 2.80 16.49 -10.33
C ARG A 182 2.63 17.80 -9.59
N GLU A 183 1.44 18.07 -9.08
CA GLU A 183 1.21 19.24 -8.22
C GLU A 183 2.06 19.20 -6.95
N ALA A 184 2.08 18.08 -6.22
CA ALA A 184 2.90 17.95 -5.02
C ALA A 184 4.40 18.11 -5.32
N LEU A 185 4.86 17.56 -6.45
CA LEU A 185 6.25 17.73 -6.91
C LEU A 185 6.55 19.18 -7.29
N ALA A 186 5.62 19.86 -7.97
CA ALA A 186 5.76 21.28 -8.31
C ALA A 186 5.94 22.14 -7.06
N ARG A 187 5.11 21.94 -6.03
CA ARG A 187 5.25 22.66 -4.74
C ARG A 187 6.58 22.38 -4.07
N ALA A 188 6.99 21.11 -3.99
CA ALA A 188 8.26 20.74 -3.37
C ALA A 188 9.48 21.31 -4.11
N LEU A 189 9.43 21.33 -5.45
CA LEU A 189 10.46 21.97 -6.27
C LEU A 189 10.50 23.48 -6.06
N ALA A 190 9.34 24.13 -5.95
CA ALA A 190 9.26 25.56 -5.64
C ALA A 190 9.87 25.87 -4.26
N ALA A 191 9.52 25.09 -3.24
CA ALA A 191 10.05 25.23 -1.89
C ALA A 191 11.58 25.07 -1.79
N THR A 192 12.18 24.30 -2.71
CA THR A 192 13.63 24.12 -2.80
C THR A 192 14.31 25.11 -3.75
N GLY A 193 13.58 26.08 -4.31
CA GLY A 193 14.10 27.10 -5.22
C GLY A 193 14.21 26.69 -6.69
N HIS A 194 13.83 25.46 -7.05
CA HIS A 194 13.88 24.93 -8.42
C HIS A 194 12.70 25.43 -9.28
N THR A 195 12.51 26.74 -9.32
CA THR A 195 11.30 27.42 -9.85
C THR A 195 10.98 27.07 -11.30
N ALA A 196 11.98 26.85 -12.16
CA ALA A 196 11.74 26.47 -13.55
C ALA A 196 11.16 25.05 -13.68
N ALA A 197 11.71 24.09 -12.92
CA ALA A 197 11.21 22.73 -12.88
C ALA A 197 9.82 22.68 -12.21
N ALA A 198 9.61 23.46 -11.15
CA ALA A 198 8.32 23.59 -10.50
C ALA A 198 7.23 24.07 -11.48
N ARG A 199 7.52 25.10 -12.28
CA ARG A 199 6.62 25.57 -13.35
C ARG A 199 6.28 24.48 -14.36
N ALA A 200 7.28 23.72 -14.81
CA ALA A 200 7.05 22.66 -15.77
C ALA A 200 6.12 21.57 -15.22
N GLU A 201 6.30 21.16 -13.96
CA GLU A 201 5.42 20.18 -13.32
C GLU A 201 4.01 20.72 -13.10
N LEU A 202 3.86 21.98 -12.68
CA LEU A 202 2.55 22.61 -12.51
C LEU A 202 1.78 22.72 -13.84
N GLU A 203 2.45 23.16 -14.91
CA GLU A 203 1.84 23.20 -16.24
C GLU A 203 1.42 21.80 -16.68
N LYS A 204 2.25 20.79 -16.44
CA LYS A 204 1.90 19.41 -16.75
C LYS A 204 0.71 18.90 -15.94
N ALA A 205 0.63 19.25 -14.66
CA ALA A 205 -0.51 18.93 -13.80
C ALA A 205 -1.79 19.54 -14.36
N ARG A 206 -1.78 20.83 -14.74
CA ARG A 206 -2.91 21.54 -15.35
C ARG A 206 -3.33 20.94 -16.70
N GLU A 207 -2.39 20.54 -17.54
CA GLU A 207 -2.69 19.86 -18.80
C GLU A 207 -3.42 18.54 -18.57
N LEU A 208 -2.96 17.73 -17.61
CA LEU A 208 -3.56 16.45 -17.28
C LEU A 208 -4.92 16.61 -16.61
N THR A 209 -5.12 17.62 -15.74
CA THR A 209 -6.43 17.93 -15.13
C THR A 209 -7.49 18.16 -16.20
N LYS A 210 -7.17 18.83 -17.32
CA LYS A 210 -8.12 19.03 -18.44
C LYS A 210 -8.57 17.73 -19.11
N LEU A 211 -7.79 16.65 -18.96
CA LEU A 211 -8.05 15.35 -19.57
C LEU A 211 -8.81 14.39 -18.63
N VAL A 212 -8.90 14.70 -17.33
CA VAL A 212 -9.68 13.92 -16.36
C VAL A 212 -11.13 13.88 -16.81
N ALA A 213 -11.75 12.70 -16.86
CA ALA A 213 -13.06 12.50 -17.48
C ALA A 213 -14.19 13.12 -16.63
N ASN A 214 -14.15 12.91 -15.32
CA ASN A 214 -15.17 13.35 -14.38
C ASN A 214 -15.01 14.83 -14.03
N GLU A 215 -16.10 15.60 -14.16
CA GLU A 215 -16.10 17.04 -13.85
C GLU A 215 -15.91 17.35 -12.36
N GLY A 216 -16.47 16.52 -11.48
CA GLY A 216 -16.29 16.65 -10.03
C GLY A 216 -14.81 16.47 -9.64
N ASP A 217 -14.15 15.45 -10.18
CA ASP A 217 -12.73 15.20 -9.90
C ASP A 217 -11.84 16.34 -10.43
N ARG A 218 -12.16 16.90 -11.60
CA ARG A 218 -11.49 18.11 -12.12
C ARG A 218 -11.64 19.29 -11.18
N LYS A 219 -12.86 19.53 -10.68
CA LYS A 219 -13.12 20.63 -9.76
C LYS A 219 -12.34 20.48 -8.46
N VAL A 220 -12.24 19.27 -7.91
CA VAL A 220 -11.41 19.00 -6.71
C VAL A 220 -9.94 19.33 -6.98
N LEU A 221 -9.39 18.92 -8.14
CA LEU A 221 -8.02 19.29 -8.54
C LEU A 221 -7.83 20.80 -8.61
N GLU A 222 -8.75 21.52 -9.25
CA GLU A 222 -8.67 22.98 -9.39
C GLU A 222 -8.76 23.70 -8.04
N GLU A 223 -9.64 23.25 -7.15
CA GLU A 223 -9.77 23.77 -5.78
C GLU A 223 -8.49 23.53 -4.97
N GLU A 224 -7.89 22.34 -5.07
CA GLU A 224 -6.63 22.03 -4.41
C GLU A 224 -5.45 22.83 -4.98
N PHE A 225 -5.42 23.07 -6.29
CA PHE A 225 -4.36 23.85 -6.91
C PHE A 225 -4.42 25.33 -6.46
N ALA A 226 -5.60 25.84 -6.12
CA ALA A 226 -5.75 27.19 -5.59
C ALA A 226 -5.25 27.35 -4.14
N LYS A 227 -5.10 26.26 -3.38
CA LYS A 227 -4.65 26.30 -1.98
C LYS A 227 -3.14 26.53 -1.90
N GLU A 228 -2.70 27.36 -0.96
CA GLU A 228 -1.28 27.58 -0.60
C GLU A 228 -0.76 26.44 0.31
N PRO A 229 0.57 26.24 0.48
CA PRO A 229 1.68 27.06 -0.03
C PRO A 229 2.19 26.65 -1.42
N TRP A 230 2.46 27.65 -2.26
CA TRP A 230 3.14 27.51 -3.55
C TRP A 230 4.57 28.07 -3.55
N PHE A 231 5.04 28.57 -2.40
CA PHE A 231 6.43 28.99 -2.20
C PHE A 231 6.91 30.02 -3.24
N GLY A 232 6.03 30.96 -3.58
CA GLY A 232 6.29 32.02 -4.57
C GLY A 232 6.05 31.63 -6.03
N LEU A 233 5.60 30.39 -6.30
CA LEU A 233 5.09 30.00 -7.60
C LEU A 233 3.66 30.52 -7.78
N THR A 234 3.34 31.12 -8.94
CA THR A 234 1.96 31.51 -9.25
C THR A 234 1.17 30.28 -9.68
N SER A 235 0.21 29.89 -8.85
CA SER A 235 -0.69 28.77 -9.06
C SER A 235 -1.92 29.07 -9.90
#